data_AF-A0A533S2K6-F1
#
_entry.id   AF-A0A533S2K6-F1
#
_cell.length_a   1.000
_cell.length_b   1.000
_cell.length_c   1.000
_cell.angle_alpha   90.00
_cell.angle_beta   90.00
_cell.angle_gamma   90.00
#
_symmetry.space_group_name_H-M   'P 1'
#
loop_
_entity.id
_entity.type
_entity.pdbx_description
1 polymer ?
#
loop_
_entity_poly.entity_id
_entity_poly.type
_entity_poly.pdbx_seq_one_letter_code
_entity_poly.pdbx_strand_id
1 'polypeptide(L)'
;MTNQEAPLPIPDGLDGLGARLSLAILHLAISQSEFARRLGSSPGFVSDIVRGVKKPGAEFLAGIKQTFGISTDWLLMGEGTMFGGAGINLDLLRAIRLQVAVARAAVVEDNPTAKALLLLIRDGRLDDATADPALRIFLDQLCASGDDFELVTELYNGHLWTTDPATQQRNLLAAAVAHFEARKPLDKIASLAKASGATIQINIGTHQRNAGRDHRGR
;
A
#
# COMPACT_ATOMS: atom_id res chain seq x y z
N MET A 1 15.63 19.79 10.86
CA MET A 1 14.35 20.51 10.69
C MET A 1 13.98 20.48 9.21
N THR A 2 13.12 19.55 8.82
CA THR A 2 12.22 19.71 7.68
C THR A 2 11.01 18.83 8.00
N ASN A 3 10.01 19.40 8.68
CA ASN A 3 8.72 18.75 8.82
C ASN A 3 8.11 18.74 7.42
N GLN A 4 8.21 17.60 6.71
CA GLN A 4 7.27 17.31 5.64
C GLN A 4 5.94 17.04 6.32
N GLU A 5 5.13 18.09 6.50
CA GLU A 5 3.70 17.92 6.71
C GLU A 5 3.19 17.09 5.54
N ALA A 6 2.74 15.86 5.83
CA ALA A 6 1.99 15.08 4.88
C ALA A 6 0.81 15.94 4.40
N PRO A 7 0.52 16.02 3.09
CA PRO A 7 -0.64 16.75 2.59
C PRO A 7 -1.88 16.31 3.37
N LEU A 8 -2.69 17.26 3.82
CA LEU A 8 -3.95 16.97 4.50
C LEU A 8 -4.76 15.97 3.65
N PRO A 9 -5.36 14.94 4.28
CA PRO A 9 -6.14 13.94 3.55
C PRO A 9 -7.28 14.65 2.80
N ILE A 10 -7.43 14.32 1.53
CA ILE A 10 -8.51 14.89 0.71
C ILE A 10 -9.84 14.38 1.28
N PRO A 11 -10.83 15.27 1.56
CA PRO A 11 -12.12 14.85 2.08
C PRO A 11 -12.81 13.81 1.20
N ASP A 12 -13.47 12.84 1.80
CA ASP A 12 -14.28 11.85 1.09
C ASP A 12 -15.56 12.48 0.51
N GLY A 13 -16.15 11.82 -0.50
CA GLY A 13 -17.36 12.31 -1.15
C GLY A 13 -17.15 13.59 -1.96
N LEU A 14 -18.25 14.24 -2.36
CA LEU A 14 -18.24 15.34 -3.34
C LEU A 14 -17.42 16.56 -2.92
N ASP A 15 -17.19 16.75 -1.62
CA ASP A 15 -16.42 17.88 -1.10
C ASP A 15 -14.93 17.79 -1.45
N GLY A 16 -14.41 16.58 -1.69
CA GLY A 16 -13.04 16.35 -2.16
C GLY A 16 -12.86 16.38 -3.68
N LEU A 17 -13.93 16.54 -4.45
CA LEU A 17 -13.90 16.41 -5.93
C LEU A 17 -12.91 17.40 -6.56
N GLY A 18 -12.97 18.68 -6.16
CA GLY A 18 -12.10 19.71 -6.74
C GLY A 18 -10.61 19.46 -6.49
N ALA A 19 -10.27 18.94 -5.31
CA ALA A 19 -8.91 18.55 -4.96
C ALA A 19 -8.43 17.33 -5.77
N ARG A 20 -9.26 16.30 -5.92
CA ARG A 20 -8.94 15.13 -6.76
C ARG A 20 -8.82 15.49 -8.24
N LEU A 21 -9.70 16.36 -8.74
CA LEU A 21 -9.58 16.88 -10.11
C LEU A 21 -8.27 17.65 -10.31
N SER A 22 -7.88 18.48 -9.34
CA SER A 22 -6.60 19.19 -9.38
C SER A 22 -5.41 18.24 -9.40
N LEU A 23 -5.45 17.19 -8.57
CA LEU A 23 -4.43 16.16 -8.52
C LEU A 23 -4.33 15.38 -9.84
N ALA A 24 -5.45 15.07 -10.48
CA ALA A 24 -5.46 14.41 -11.78
C ALA A 24 -4.86 15.27 -12.88
N ILE A 25 -5.20 16.57 -12.92
CA ILE A 25 -4.61 17.51 -13.90
C ILE A 25 -3.10 17.63 -13.72
N LEU A 26 -2.65 17.70 -12.45
CA LEU A 26 -1.23 17.70 -12.12
C LEU A 26 -0.54 16.41 -12.57
N HIS A 27 -1.16 15.25 -12.34
CA HIS A 27 -0.63 13.95 -12.74
C HIS A 27 -0.47 13.84 -14.26
N LEU A 28 -1.40 14.40 -15.04
CA LEU A 28 -1.32 14.46 -16.49
C LEU A 28 -0.22 15.42 -17.01
N ALA A 29 0.41 16.20 -16.13
CA ALA A 29 1.41 17.21 -16.46
C ALA A 29 0.93 18.23 -17.52
N ILE A 30 -0.35 18.61 -17.46
CA ILE A 30 -0.96 19.62 -18.34
C ILE A 30 -1.60 20.75 -17.54
N SER A 31 -1.88 21.88 -18.19
CA SER A 31 -2.60 22.99 -17.56
C SER A 31 -4.12 22.72 -17.47
N GLN A 32 -4.82 23.41 -16.57
CA GLN A 32 -6.29 23.35 -16.50
C GLN A 32 -6.94 23.77 -17.83
N SER A 33 -6.34 24.73 -18.55
CA SER A 33 -6.83 25.18 -19.85
C SER A 33 -6.69 24.09 -20.92
N GLU A 34 -5.57 23.36 -20.94
CA GLU A 34 -5.37 22.24 -21.86
C GLU A 34 -6.30 21.07 -21.52
N PHE A 35 -6.48 20.78 -20.22
CA PHE A 35 -7.46 19.79 -19.76
C PHE A 35 -8.87 20.14 -20.22
N ALA A 36 -9.29 21.39 -20.03
CA ALA A 36 -10.60 21.88 -20.45
C ALA A 36 -10.80 21.76 -21.96
N ARG A 37 -9.79 22.15 -22.74
CA ARG A 37 -9.78 22.08 -24.21
C ARG A 37 -10.00 20.66 -24.71
N ARG A 38 -9.30 19.68 -24.14
CA ARG A 38 -9.44 18.26 -24.52
C ARG A 38 -10.82 17.68 -24.21
N LEU A 39 -11.51 18.23 -23.23
CA LEU A 39 -12.90 17.87 -22.89
C LEU A 39 -13.96 18.69 -23.65
N GLY A 40 -13.55 19.61 -24.53
CA GLY A 40 -14.49 20.52 -25.19
C GLY A 40 -15.19 21.48 -24.21
N SER A 41 -14.58 21.75 -23.06
CA SER A 41 -15.12 22.58 -21.98
C SER A 41 -14.34 23.90 -21.85
N SER A 42 -14.91 24.89 -21.16
CA SER A 42 -14.21 26.16 -20.91
C SER A 42 -13.23 26.06 -19.74
N PRO A 43 -12.07 26.73 -19.80
CA PRO A 43 -11.13 26.78 -18.66
C PRO A 43 -11.76 27.32 -17.38
N GLY A 44 -12.66 28.30 -17.50
CA GLY A 44 -13.41 28.85 -16.35
C GLY A 44 -14.30 27.82 -15.68
N PHE A 45 -14.97 26.96 -16.44
CA PHE A 45 -15.78 25.88 -15.88
C PHE A 45 -14.94 24.86 -15.09
N VAL A 46 -13.79 24.46 -15.62
CA VAL A 46 -12.86 23.57 -14.91
C VAL A 46 -12.33 24.24 -13.62
N SER A 47 -11.97 25.52 -13.69
CA SER A 47 -11.52 26.29 -12.52
C SER A 47 -12.60 26.38 -11.43
N ASP A 48 -13.86 26.62 -11.82
CA ASP A 48 -14.99 26.65 -10.89
C ASP A 48 -15.19 25.30 -10.19
N ILE A 49 -15.03 24.18 -10.90
CA ILE A 49 -15.12 22.84 -10.31
C ILE A 49 -13.97 22.59 -9.33
N VAL A 50 -12.73 22.91 -9.73
CA VAL A 50 -11.54 22.78 -8.88
C VAL A 50 -11.70 23.55 -7.56
N ARG A 51 -12.33 24.73 -7.61
CA ARG A 51 -12.60 25.57 -6.45
C ARG A 51 -13.85 25.16 -5.65
N GLY A 52 -14.56 24.12 -6.07
CA GLY A 52 -15.80 23.68 -5.44
C GLY A 52 -17.01 24.61 -5.67
N VAL A 53 -16.91 25.57 -6.60
CA VAL A 53 -17.98 26.53 -6.92
C VAL A 53 -19.07 25.88 -7.76
N LYS A 54 -18.69 24.97 -8.67
CA LYS A 54 -19.61 24.24 -9.54
C LYS A 54 -19.45 22.74 -9.36
N LYS A 55 -20.57 22.03 -9.45
CA LYS A 55 -20.59 20.57 -9.53
C LYS A 55 -20.64 20.14 -11.00
N PRO A 56 -19.76 19.24 -11.46
CA PRO A 56 -19.80 18.74 -12.84
C PRO A 56 -21.03 17.88 -13.10
N GLY A 57 -21.56 17.96 -14.32
CA GLY A 57 -22.62 17.06 -14.78
C GLY A 57 -22.08 15.70 -15.26
N ALA A 58 -22.99 14.76 -15.51
CA ALA A 58 -22.65 13.39 -15.93
C ALA A 58 -21.83 13.34 -17.24
N GLU A 59 -22.14 14.19 -18.21
CA GLU A 59 -21.42 14.27 -19.49
C GLU A 59 -19.95 14.65 -19.30
N PHE A 60 -19.66 15.60 -18.40
CA PHE A 60 -18.29 16.03 -18.11
C PHE A 60 -17.50 14.91 -17.42
N LEU A 61 -18.12 14.20 -16.47
CA LEU A 61 -17.51 13.05 -15.79
C LEU A 61 -17.24 11.89 -16.76
N ALA A 62 -18.18 11.61 -17.66
CA ALA A 62 -18.01 10.61 -18.71
C ALA A 62 -16.88 11.01 -19.67
N GLY A 63 -16.82 12.29 -20.06
CA GLY A 63 -15.73 12.83 -20.89
C GLY A 63 -14.37 12.66 -20.22
N ILE A 64 -14.25 12.97 -18.93
CA ILE A 64 -13.00 12.74 -18.18
C ILE A 64 -12.55 11.28 -18.26
N LYS A 65 -13.47 10.34 -18.02
CA LYS A 65 -13.17 8.91 -18.09
C LYS A 65 -12.75 8.49 -19.50
N GLN A 66 -13.46 8.95 -20.53
CA GLN A 66 -13.18 8.57 -21.92
C GLN A 66 -11.88 9.18 -22.46
N THR A 67 -11.57 10.43 -22.12
CA THR A 67 -10.41 11.15 -22.64
C THR A 67 -9.12 10.82 -21.90
N PHE A 68 -9.21 10.60 -20.58
CA PHE A 68 -8.02 10.45 -19.72
C PHE A 68 -7.95 9.12 -18.98
N GLY A 69 -8.99 8.28 -19.05
CA GLY A 69 -9.05 7.03 -18.29
C GLY A 69 -9.27 7.21 -16.79
N ILE A 70 -9.55 8.43 -16.32
CA ILE A 70 -9.68 8.70 -14.88
C ILE A 70 -11.00 8.12 -14.36
N SER A 71 -10.93 7.43 -13.23
CA SER A 71 -12.06 6.81 -12.55
C SER A 71 -13.02 7.87 -12.00
N THR A 72 -14.30 7.68 -12.33
CA THR A 72 -15.40 8.49 -11.79
C THR A 72 -15.58 8.24 -10.29
N ASP A 73 -15.44 6.99 -9.84
CA ASP A 73 -15.58 6.61 -8.42
C ASP A 73 -14.48 7.29 -7.59
N TRP A 74 -13.26 7.31 -8.12
CA TRP A 74 -12.16 8.03 -7.48
C TRP A 74 -12.44 9.54 -7.45
N LEU A 75 -12.86 10.14 -8.56
CA LEU A 75 -13.16 11.57 -8.62
C LEU A 75 -14.25 11.99 -7.63
N LEU A 76 -15.36 11.25 -7.59
CA LEU A 76 -16.54 11.61 -6.81
C LEU A 76 -16.43 11.21 -5.34
N MET A 77 -15.92 10.00 -5.07
CA MET A 77 -15.98 9.39 -3.75
C MET A 77 -14.61 9.23 -3.10
N GLY A 78 -13.53 9.26 -3.88
CA GLY A 78 -12.18 8.92 -3.40
C GLY A 78 -11.90 7.42 -3.41
N GLU A 79 -12.78 6.61 -4.01
CA GLU A 79 -12.68 5.15 -4.01
C GLU A 79 -11.79 4.63 -5.15
N GLY A 80 -10.96 3.61 -4.85
CA GLY A 80 -10.00 3.04 -5.81
C GLY A 80 -8.94 4.07 -6.25
N THR A 81 -8.07 3.73 -7.20
CA THR A 81 -7.04 4.64 -7.71
C THR A 81 -7.59 5.63 -8.73
N MET A 82 -6.80 6.65 -9.06
CA MET A 82 -7.11 7.62 -10.12
C MET A 82 -7.53 6.96 -11.44
N PHE A 83 -7.02 5.77 -11.75
CA PHE A 83 -7.34 5.02 -12.98
C PHE A 83 -8.21 3.77 -12.73
N GLY A 84 -8.87 3.68 -11.57
CA GLY A 84 -9.85 2.63 -11.27
C GLY A 84 -9.27 1.32 -10.76
N GLY A 85 -8.00 1.32 -10.32
CA GLY A 85 -7.43 0.17 -9.61
C GLY A 85 -8.09 0.02 -8.23
N ALA A 86 -8.45 -1.20 -7.85
CA ALA A 86 -8.94 -1.50 -6.52
C ALA A 86 -7.90 -2.35 -5.77
N GLY A 87 -7.90 -2.22 -4.44
CA GLY A 87 -7.14 -3.15 -3.60
C GLY A 87 -7.64 -4.57 -3.78
N ILE A 88 -6.74 -5.53 -3.63
CA ILE A 88 -7.10 -6.93 -3.48
C ILE A 88 -7.77 -7.09 -2.11
N ASN A 89 -8.99 -7.65 -2.12
CA ASN A 89 -9.65 -8.09 -0.89
C ASN A 89 -8.87 -9.30 -0.33
N LEU A 90 -8.13 -9.07 0.75
CA LEU A 90 -7.23 -10.05 1.33
C LEU A 90 -7.98 -11.30 1.85
N ASP A 91 -9.14 -11.12 2.47
CA ASP A 91 -9.92 -12.22 3.02
C ASP A 91 -10.49 -13.12 1.92
N LEU A 92 -11.02 -12.50 0.85
CA LEU A 92 -11.47 -13.24 -0.32
C LEU A 92 -10.31 -13.98 -0.98
N LEU A 93 -9.15 -13.33 -1.14
CA LEU A 93 -8.00 -13.96 -1.77
C LEU A 93 -7.46 -15.13 -0.93
N ARG A 94 -7.42 -15.00 0.40
CA ARG A 94 -7.09 -16.10 1.32
C ARG A 94 -8.06 -17.26 1.18
N ALA A 95 -9.37 -16.98 1.13
CA ALA A 95 -10.39 -18.00 0.94
C ALA A 95 -10.20 -18.75 -0.39
N ILE A 96 -9.95 -18.03 -1.48
CA ILE A 96 -9.67 -18.63 -2.80
C ILE A 96 -8.41 -19.50 -2.73
N ARG A 97 -7.32 -19.00 -2.13
CA ARG A 97 -6.07 -19.78 -1.98
C ARG A 97 -6.32 -21.10 -1.23
N LEU A 98 -7.03 -21.04 -0.11
CA LEU A 98 -7.39 -22.22 0.68
C LEU A 98 -8.25 -23.18 -0.15
N GLN A 99 -9.29 -22.68 -0.82
CA GLN A 99 -10.17 -23.50 -1.67
C GLN A 99 -9.40 -24.21 -2.78
N VAL A 100 -8.47 -23.52 -3.45
CA VAL A 100 -7.61 -24.11 -4.49
C VAL A 100 -6.69 -25.17 -3.89
N ALA A 101 -6.08 -24.91 -2.73
CA ALA A 101 -5.20 -25.87 -2.06
C ALA A 101 -5.96 -27.13 -1.62
N VAL A 102 -7.14 -26.97 -1.02
CA VAL A 102 -8.04 -28.06 -0.62
C VAL A 102 -8.50 -28.85 -1.85
N ALA A 103 -8.92 -28.17 -2.92
CA ALA A 103 -9.36 -28.82 -4.16
C ALA A 103 -8.24 -29.63 -4.80
N ARG A 104 -7.02 -29.08 -4.88
CA ARG A 104 -5.85 -29.79 -5.40
C ARG A 104 -5.55 -31.05 -4.55
N ALA A 105 -5.50 -30.91 -3.23
CA ALA A 105 -5.23 -32.05 -2.34
C ALA A 105 -6.32 -33.13 -2.45
N ALA A 106 -7.59 -32.73 -2.58
CA ALA A 106 -8.70 -33.68 -2.70
C ALA A 106 -8.74 -34.40 -4.05
N VAL A 107 -8.45 -33.70 -5.16
CA VAL A 107 -8.62 -34.21 -6.52
C VAL A 107 -7.35 -34.85 -7.07
N VAL A 108 -6.20 -34.19 -6.89
CA VAL A 108 -4.91 -34.64 -7.45
C VAL A 108 -4.21 -35.60 -6.51
N GLU A 109 -4.22 -35.31 -5.21
CA GLU A 109 -3.52 -36.10 -4.19
C GLU A 109 -4.43 -37.16 -3.54
N ASP A 110 -5.68 -37.26 -4.00
CA ASP A 110 -6.73 -38.18 -3.50
C ASP A 110 -6.95 -38.13 -1.98
N ASN A 111 -6.62 -37.00 -1.34
CA ASN A 111 -6.57 -36.90 0.11
C ASN A 111 -7.98 -36.94 0.75
N PRO A 112 -8.27 -37.91 1.64
CA PRO A 112 -9.61 -38.08 2.22
C PRO A 112 -9.99 -36.93 3.17
N THR A 113 -9.02 -36.38 3.91
CA THR A 113 -9.22 -35.21 4.78
C THR A 113 -9.57 -33.97 3.97
N ALA A 114 -8.92 -33.77 2.83
CA ALA A 114 -9.24 -32.69 1.90
C ALA A 114 -10.63 -32.85 1.26
N LYS A 115 -11.04 -34.08 0.92
CA LYS A 115 -12.40 -34.36 0.43
C LYS A 115 -13.47 -34.04 1.46
N ALA A 116 -13.23 -34.35 2.74
CA ALA A 116 -14.12 -33.97 3.83
C ALA A 116 -14.21 -32.44 3.98
N LEU A 117 -13.08 -31.73 3.91
CA LEU A 117 -13.06 -30.26 3.91
C LEU A 117 -13.81 -29.66 2.73
N LEU A 118 -13.70 -30.23 1.52
CA LEU A 118 -14.47 -29.75 0.36
C LEU A 118 -15.98 -29.76 0.62
N LEU A 119 -16.49 -30.82 1.25
CA LEU A 119 -17.92 -30.91 1.60
C LEU A 119 -18.31 -29.82 2.60
N LEU A 120 -17.50 -29.62 3.65
CA LEU A 120 -17.75 -28.56 4.63
C LEU A 120 -17.72 -27.16 4.00
N ILE A 121 -16.75 -26.87 3.13
CA ILE A 121 -16.66 -25.59 2.42
C ILE A 121 -17.86 -25.39 1.51
N ARG A 122 -18.24 -26.40 0.72
CA ARG A 122 -19.38 -26.34 -0.20
C ARG A 122 -20.68 -26.03 0.54
N ASP A 123 -20.84 -26.61 1.72
CA ASP A 123 -22.05 -26.47 2.52
C ASP A 123 -21.99 -25.24 3.47
N GLY A 124 -20.94 -24.40 3.38
CA GLY A 124 -20.79 -23.18 4.17
C GLY A 124 -20.48 -23.41 5.66
N ARG A 125 -19.92 -24.57 5.99
CA ARG A 125 -19.71 -25.07 7.36
C ARG A 125 -18.23 -25.30 7.68
N LEU A 126 -17.36 -24.45 7.15
CA LEU A 126 -15.92 -24.59 7.37
C LEU A 126 -15.54 -24.52 8.86
N ASP A 127 -16.27 -23.75 9.66
CA ASP A 127 -16.03 -23.63 11.11
C ASP A 127 -16.16 -24.98 11.84
N ASP A 128 -16.98 -25.90 11.34
CA ASP A 128 -17.13 -27.25 11.91
C ASP A 128 -15.83 -28.06 11.82
N ALA A 129 -14.92 -27.72 10.90
CA ALA A 129 -13.62 -28.34 10.78
C ALA A 129 -12.73 -28.12 12.02
N THR A 130 -13.01 -27.09 12.83
CA THR A 130 -12.25 -26.81 14.05
C THR A 130 -12.52 -27.79 15.18
N ALA A 131 -13.67 -28.47 15.15
CA ALA A 131 -14.08 -29.48 16.12
C ALA A 131 -13.42 -30.85 15.87
N ASP A 132 -12.96 -31.11 14.65
CA ASP A 132 -12.21 -32.31 14.29
C ASP A 132 -10.70 -32.00 14.29
N PRO A 133 -9.91 -32.62 15.19
CA PRO A 133 -8.47 -32.39 15.26
C PRO A 133 -7.72 -32.69 13.95
N ALA A 134 -8.15 -33.69 13.17
CA ALA A 134 -7.50 -34.05 11.93
C ALA A 134 -7.75 -33.02 10.83
N LEU A 135 -9.00 -32.53 10.72
CA LEU A 135 -9.35 -31.45 9.78
C LEU A 135 -8.63 -30.15 10.17
N ARG A 136 -8.59 -29.82 11.46
CA ARG A 136 -7.89 -28.63 11.96
C ARG A 136 -6.38 -28.66 11.67
N ILE A 137 -5.69 -29.76 12.00
CA ILE A 137 -4.25 -29.89 11.73
C ILE A 137 -3.98 -29.76 10.23
N PHE A 138 -4.81 -30.37 9.39
CA PHE A 138 -4.65 -30.30 7.95
C PHE A 138 -4.91 -28.88 7.41
N LEU A 139 -5.90 -28.16 7.92
CA LEU A 139 -6.12 -26.74 7.60
C LEU A 139 -4.92 -25.89 8.01
N ASP A 140 -4.38 -26.08 9.21
CA ASP A 140 -3.21 -25.35 9.69
C ASP A 140 -2.00 -25.60 8.78
N GLN A 141 -1.79 -26.84 8.30
CA GLN A 141 -0.74 -27.18 7.35
C GLN A 141 -0.92 -26.49 5.99
N LEU A 142 -2.15 -26.47 5.45
CA LEU A 142 -2.44 -25.78 4.19
C LEU A 142 -2.18 -24.27 4.29
N CYS A 143 -2.56 -23.65 5.41
CA CYS A 143 -2.37 -22.23 5.67
C CYS A 143 -0.90 -21.86 5.97
N ALA A 144 -0.18 -22.72 6.68
CA ALA A 144 1.21 -22.51 7.11
C ALA A 144 2.24 -22.71 6.00
N SER A 145 1.82 -23.06 4.78
CA SER A 145 2.68 -23.07 3.60
C SER A 145 3.43 -21.74 3.54
N GLY A 146 4.74 -21.77 3.77
CA GLY A 146 5.61 -20.59 3.94
C GLY A 146 5.84 -19.81 2.65
N ASP A 147 4.75 -19.47 1.96
CA ASP A 147 4.78 -18.56 0.83
C ASP A 147 4.73 -17.11 1.33
N ASP A 148 5.41 -16.22 0.60
CA ASP A 148 5.38 -14.79 0.87
C ASP A 148 4.02 -14.16 0.48
N PHE A 149 2.93 -14.95 0.44
CA PHE A 149 1.65 -14.57 -0.16
C PHE A 149 0.98 -13.41 0.56
N GLU A 150 0.98 -13.44 1.89
CA GLU A 150 0.46 -12.35 2.72
C GLU A 150 1.24 -11.07 2.44
N LEU A 151 2.58 -11.17 2.43
CA LEU A 151 3.47 -10.06 2.12
C LEU A 151 3.23 -9.52 0.69
N VAL A 152 3.10 -10.39 -0.31
CA VAL A 152 2.84 -10.00 -1.71
C VAL A 152 1.54 -9.21 -1.81
N THR A 153 0.48 -9.66 -1.13
CA THR A 153 -0.82 -9.00 -1.19
C THR A 153 -0.82 -7.67 -0.42
N GLU A 154 -0.16 -7.63 0.74
CA GLU A 154 0.08 -6.39 1.51
C GLU A 154 0.88 -5.37 0.69
N LEU A 155 1.96 -5.81 0.05
CA LEU A 155 2.79 -4.95 -0.80
C LEU A 155 2.02 -4.42 -2.00
N TYR A 156 1.23 -5.27 -2.66
CA TYR A 156 0.35 -4.86 -3.75
C TYR A 156 -0.60 -3.76 -3.31
N ASN A 157 -1.35 -3.99 -2.23
CA ASN A 157 -2.33 -3.03 -1.73
C ASN A 157 -1.68 -1.72 -1.23
N GLY A 158 -0.54 -1.83 -0.54
CA GLY A 158 0.19 -0.67 -0.02
C GLY A 158 0.81 0.22 -1.11
N HIS A 159 1.12 -0.35 -2.28
CA HIS A 159 1.75 0.37 -3.39
C HIS A 159 0.83 0.61 -4.58
N LEU A 160 -0.44 0.19 -4.49
CA LEU A 160 -1.45 0.37 -5.53
C LEU A 160 -1.57 1.84 -5.99
N TRP A 161 -1.34 2.77 -5.07
CA TRP A 161 -1.48 4.22 -5.27
C TRP A 161 -0.28 4.90 -5.93
N THR A 162 0.83 4.18 -6.14
CA THR A 162 1.99 4.72 -6.83
C THR A 162 1.77 4.67 -8.33
N THR A 163 1.70 5.84 -8.98
CA THR A 163 1.24 5.94 -10.37
C THR A 163 2.33 5.69 -11.41
N ASP A 164 3.59 6.00 -11.10
CA ASP A 164 4.73 5.72 -11.99
C ASP A 164 5.19 4.26 -11.83
N PRO A 165 5.14 3.41 -12.89
CA PRO A 165 5.47 1.99 -12.79
C PRO A 165 6.91 1.73 -12.30
N ALA A 166 7.88 2.53 -12.74
CA ALA A 166 9.28 2.36 -12.35
C ALA A 166 9.50 2.70 -10.87
N THR A 167 8.83 3.74 -10.36
CA THR A 167 8.83 4.09 -8.93
C THR A 167 8.07 3.06 -8.11
N GLN A 168 6.93 2.57 -8.60
CA GLN A 168 6.16 1.53 -7.94
C GLN A 168 7.00 0.26 -7.76
N GLN A 169 7.69 -0.20 -8.82
CA GLN A 169 8.56 -1.37 -8.76
C GLN A 169 9.72 -1.18 -7.78
N ARG A 170 10.35 0.00 -7.76
CA ARG A 170 11.43 0.31 -6.79
C ARG A 170 10.92 0.32 -5.35
N ASN A 171 9.77 0.93 -5.10
CA ASN A 171 9.17 0.99 -3.76
C ASN A 171 8.77 -0.40 -3.26
N LEU A 172 8.15 -1.21 -4.12
CA LEU A 172 7.81 -2.61 -3.84
C LEU A 172 9.05 -3.43 -3.43
N LEU A 173 10.14 -3.33 -4.21
CA LEU A 173 11.39 -4.02 -3.90
C LEU A 173 11.98 -3.55 -2.56
N ALA A 174 12.02 -2.24 -2.32
CA ALA A 174 12.53 -1.68 -1.07
C ALA A 174 11.72 -2.16 0.14
N ALA A 175 10.40 -2.20 0.03
CA ALA A 175 9.51 -2.66 1.09
C ALA A 175 9.64 -4.16 1.35
N ALA A 176 9.77 -4.98 0.31
CA ALA A 176 10.04 -6.40 0.44
C ALA A 176 11.38 -6.66 1.17
N VAL A 177 12.45 -5.99 0.75
CA VAL A 177 13.76 -6.09 1.40
C VAL A 177 13.68 -5.68 2.87
N ALA A 178 13.06 -4.54 3.17
CA ALA A 178 12.89 -4.06 4.54
C ALA A 178 12.11 -5.06 5.43
N HIS A 179 11.09 -5.71 4.89
CA HIS A 179 10.32 -6.73 5.61
C HIS A 179 11.20 -7.88 6.11
N PHE A 180 12.08 -8.40 5.25
CA PHE A 180 12.97 -9.52 5.60
C PHE A 180 14.18 -9.07 6.42
N GLU A 181 14.75 -7.90 6.14
CA GLU A 181 15.83 -7.31 6.96
C GLU A 181 15.41 -7.17 8.42
N ALA A 182 14.19 -6.67 8.68
CA ALA A 182 13.63 -6.54 10.02
C ALA A 182 13.40 -7.87 10.75
N ARG A 183 13.33 -8.98 10.00
CA ARG A 183 13.04 -10.34 10.50
C ARG A 183 14.25 -11.25 10.45
N LYS A 184 15.42 -10.74 10.09
CA LYS A 184 16.67 -11.50 10.17
C LYS A 184 16.83 -12.03 11.59
N PRO A 185 17.17 -13.31 11.77
CA PRO A 185 17.64 -13.80 13.05
C PRO A 185 18.79 -12.91 13.48
N LEU A 186 18.63 -12.19 14.60
CA LEU A 186 19.73 -11.41 15.17
C LEU A 186 20.88 -12.37 15.43
N ASP A 187 21.96 -12.27 14.65
CA ASP A 187 23.23 -12.89 14.98
C ASP A 187 23.78 -12.20 16.24
N LYS A 188 23.27 -12.61 17.39
CA LYS A 188 23.67 -12.12 18.73
C LYS A 188 25.18 -12.29 18.94
N ILE A 189 25.80 -13.27 18.27
CA ILE A 189 27.23 -13.57 18.34
C ILE A 189 28.07 -12.54 17.58
N ALA A 190 27.64 -12.11 16.38
CA ALA A 190 28.36 -11.09 15.61
C ALA A 190 28.26 -9.68 16.24
N SER A 191 27.14 -9.40 16.91
CA SER A 191 26.90 -8.14 17.63
C SER A 191 27.69 -8.06 18.94
N LEU A 192 27.90 -9.19 19.65
CA LEU A 192 28.82 -9.27 20.79
C LEU A 192 30.29 -9.17 20.37
N ALA A 193 30.69 -9.82 19.26
CA ALA A 193 32.07 -9.76 18.77
C ALA A 193 32.50 -8.35 18.32
N LYS A 194 31.57 -7.55 17.76
CA LYS A 194 31.83 -6.12 17.44
C LYS A 194 31.95 -5.24 18.68
N ALA A 195 31.25 -5.55 19.77
CA ALA A 195 31.32 -4.77 21.01
C ALA A 195 32.62 -5.00 21.80
N SER A 196 33.20 -6.20 21.73
CA SER A 196 34.47 -6.51 22.42
C SER A 196 35.73 -5.95 21.72
N GLY A 197 35.63 -5.44 20.49
CA GLY A 197 36.76 -4.88 19.74
C GLY A 197 36.95 -3.36 19.88
N ALA A 198 36.01 -2.65 20.50
CA ALA A 198 36.11 -1.20 20.70
C ALA A 198 36.86 -0.87 21.99
N THR A 199 38.18 -1.07 21.99
CA THR A 199 39.05 -0.42 23.00
C THR A 199 38.97 1.08 22.76
N ILE A 200 38.15 1.78 23.54
CA ILE A 200 38.13 3.24 23.57
C ILE A 200 39.47 3.71 24.12
N GLN A 201 40.42 4.05 23.24
CA GLN A 201 41.62 4.79 23.63
C GLN A 201 41.23 6.23 23.94
N ILE A 202 41.05 6.53 25.22
CA ILE A 202 40.89 7.90 25.70
C ILE A 202 42.30 8.53 25.73
N ASN A 203 42.66 9.27 24.68
CA ASN A 203 43.85 10.12 24.68
C ASN A 203 43.58 11.34 25.57
N ILE A 204 44.03 11.29 26.81
CA ILE A 204 44.08 12.46 27.70
C ILE A 204 45.37 13.22 27.39
N GLY A 205 45.33 14.04 26.33
CA GLY A 205 46.37 15.01 26.03
C GLY A 205 46.19 16.26 26.87
N THR A 206 47.03 16.42 27.90
CA THR A 206 47.18 17.67 28.66
C THR A 206 47.67 18.79 27.73
N HIS A 207 47.07 19.97 27.86
CA HIS A 207 47.31 21.23 27.14
C HIS A 207 46.44 21.53 25.92
N GLN A 208 45.26 22.11 26.18
CA GLN A 208 44.78 23.22 25.37
C GLN A 208 44.14 24.28 26.28
N ARG A 209 44.84 25.43 26.39
CA ARG A 209 44.32 26.64 27.03
C ARG A 209 43.30 27.27 26.07
N ASN A 210 42.01 27.13 26.36
CA ASN A 210 41.01 28.00 25.75
C ASN A 210 40.93 29.29 26.56
N ALA A 211 41.56 30.33 26.03
CA ALA A 211 41.43 31.69 26.54
C ALA A 211 39.98 32.16 26.31
N GLY A 212 39.31 32.52 27.40
CA GLY A 212 38.01 33.16 27.37
C GLY A 212 38.07 34.52 26.68
N ARG A 213 37.04 34.84 25.92
CA ARG A 213 36.70 36.22 25.59
C ARG A 213 35.22 36.41 25.83
N ASP A 214 34.94 37.07 26.95
CA ASP A 214 33.64 37.60 27.31
C ASP A 214 33.12 38.57 26.24
N HIS A 215 31.84 38.47 25.92
CA HIS A 215 31.08 39.67 25.56
C HIS A 215 29.70 39.61 26.24
N ARG A 216 29.53 40.43 27.27
CA ARG A 216 28.23 40.88 27.79
C ARG A 216 27.78 42.09 26.97
N GLY A 217 26.46 42.19 26.82
CA GLY A 217 25.82 43.02 25.81
C GLY A 217 25.69 44.52 26.10
N ARG A 218 25.10 45.20 25.14
CA ARG A 218 23.89 46.02 25.24
C ARG A 218 23.24 46.10 23.86
#